data_AF-A0A1M5LAX9-F1
#
_entry.id   AF-A0A1M5LAX9-F1
#
_cell.length_a   1.000
_cell.length_b   1.000
_cell.length_c   1.000
_cell.angle_alpha   90.00
_cell.angle_beta   90.00
_cell.angle_gamma   90.00
#
_symmetry.space_group_name_H-M   'P 1'
#
loop_
_entity.id
_entity.type
_entity.pdbx_description
1 polymer ?
#
loop_
_entity_poly.entity_id
_entity_poly.type
_entity_poly.pdbx_seq_one_letter_code
_entity_poly.pdbx_strand_id
1 'polypeptide(L)'
;MKKVVIGIVALAAVFFVVLQVFTWYNGNNIMSNQAVFKIYMDVKDEDMDEYFGVEKGTYDKDNHMIVCNLPVQPAPFKQYQQVVDFDINSIDCNEKYVKGDYVKYDETELSDDQNATLFIINKNYSRPVGMIDHQLEGKNSGIVASRQVHLDYQMAAINHIVLAKDRVYEYCNK
;
A
#
# COMPACT_ATOMS: atom_id res chain seq x y z
N MET A 1 -7.60 -49.87 -18.11
CA MET A 1 -7.01 -48.60 -18.61
C MET A 1 -8.06 -47.53 -18.92
N LYS A 2 -9.07 -47.74 -19.78
CA LYS A 2 -10.08 -46.71 -20.13
C LYS A 2 -10.81 -46.07 -18.92
N LYS A 3 -11.25 -46.87 -17.94
CA LYS A 3 -11.92 -46.36 -16.71
C LYS A 3 -10.99 -45.50 -15.83
N VAL A 4 -9.70 -45.84 -15.78
CA VAL A 4 -8.68 -45.09 -15.03
C VAL A 4 -8.43 -43.74 -15.72
N VAL A 5 -8.31 -43.74 -17.05
CA VAL A 5 -8.15 -42.50 -17.85
C VAL A 5 -9.36 -41.58 -17.67
N ILE A 6 -10.59 -42.11 -17.73
CA ILE A 6 -11.81 -41.31 -17.49
C ILE A 6 -11.82 -40.73 -16.08
N GLY A 7 -11.39 -41.50 -15.07
CA GLY A 7 -11.26 -40.99 -13.69
C GLY A 7 -10.27 -39.83 -13.57
N ILE A 8 -9.11 -39.91 -14.21
CA ILE A 8 -8.11 -38.83 -14.22
C ILE A 8 -8.66 -37.57 -14.92
N VAL A 9 -9.32 -37.73 -16.07
CA VAL A 9 -9.91 -36.61 -16.82
C VAL A 9 -11.01 -35.92 -16.01
N ALA A 10 -11.86 -36.69 -15.33
CA ALA A 10 -12.90 -36.13 -14.46
C ALA A 10 -12.29 -35.34 -13.29
N LEU A 11 -11.23 -35.86 -12.67
CA LEU A 11 -10.55 -35.20 -11.56
C LEU A 11 -9.86 -33.89 -12.01
N ALA A 12 -9.21 -33.91 -13.17
CA ALA A 12 -8.62 -32.72 -13.77
C ALA A 12 -9.68 -31.65 -14.10
N ALA A 13 -10.85 -32.06 -14.62
CA ALA A 13 -11.95 -31.15 -14.91
C ALA A 13 -12.51 -30.49 -13.64
N VAL A 14 -12.71 -31.26 -12.56
CA VAL A 14 -13.14 -30.71 -11.27
C VAL A 14 -12.10 -29.73 -10.72
N PHE A 15 -10.82 -30.11 -10.74
CA PHE A 15 -9.74 -29.24 -10.27
C PHE A 15 -9.68 -27.93 -11.05
N PHE A 16 -9.86 -27.99 -12.38
CA PHE A 16 -9.91 -26.81 -13.22
C PHE A 16 -11.07 -25.88 -12.85
N VAL A 17 -12.28 -26.42 -12.63
CA VAL A 17 -13.44 -25.62 -12.21
C VAL A 17 -13.18 -24.95 -10.85
N VAL A 18 -12.62 -25.69 -9.88
CA VAL A 18 -12.27 -25.14 -8.56
C VAL A 18 -11.25 -24.00 -8.70
N LEU A 19 -10.22 -24.17 -9.53
CA LEU A 19 -9.23 -23.12 -9.80
C LEU A 19 -9.85 -21.88 -10.42
N GLN A 20 -10.80 -22.03 -11.36
CA GLN A 20 -11.48 -20.90 -11.99
C GLN A 20 -12.33 -20.14 -10.98
N VAL A 21 -13.11 -20.84 -10.16
CA VAL A 21 -13.93 -20.23 -9.10
C VAL A 21 -13.05 -19.50 -8.09
N PHE A 22 -11.96 -20.13 -7.65
CA PHE A 22 -11.02 -19.53 -6.71
C PHE A 22 -10.34 -18.29 -7.30
N THR A 23 -9.84 -18.36 -8.54
CA THR A 23 -9.19 -17.22 -9.21
C THR A 23 -10.16 -16.07 -9.40
N TRP A 24 -11.41 -16.37 -9.75
CA TRP A 24 -12.47 -15.36 -9.86
C TRP A 24 -12.80 -14.74 -8.50
N TYR A 25 -12.92 -15.55 -7.44
CA TYR A 25 -13.18 -15.04 -6.10
C TYR A 25 -12.02 -14.16 -5.58
N ASN A 26 -10.78 -14.64 -5.71
CA ASN A 26 -9.58 -13.88 -5.38
C ASN A 26 -9.48 -12.58 -6.18
N GLY A 27 -9.89 -12.61 -7.45
CA GLY A 27 -9.87 -11.44 -8.30
C GLY A 27 -10.81 -10.32 -7.83
N ASN A 28 -11.84 -10.64 -7.03
CA ASN A 28 -12.90 -9.70 -6.63
C ASN A 28 -13.01 -9.46 -5.11
N ASN A 29 -12.26 -10.20 -4.29
CA ASN A 29 -12.30 -10.10 -2.83
C ASN A 29 -10.89 -10.09 -2.24
N ILE A 30 -10.74 -9.57 -1.02
CA ILE A 30 -9.49 -9.68 -0.26
C ILE A 30 -9.54 -10.99 0.53
N MET A 31 -8.49 -11.80 0.42
CA MET A 31 -8.42 -13.06 1.16
C MET A 31 -8.04 -12.85 2.63
N SER A 32 -8.29 -13.86 3.45
CA SER A 32 -8.00 -13.81 4.89
C SER A 32 -6.53 -13.61 5.25
N ASN A 33 -5.62 -13.87 4.31
CA ASN A 33 -4.17 -13.72 4.44
C ASN A 33 -3.64 -12.54 3.61
N GLN A 34 -4.51 -11.62 3.19
CA GLN A 34 -4.15 -10.48 2.35
C GLN A 34 -4.51 -9.17 3.03
N ALA A 35 -3.72 -8.14 2.77
CA ALA A 35 -3.99 -6.77 3.18
C ALA A 35 -3.92 -5.82 1.97
N VAL A 36 -4.72 -4.77 2.02
CA VAL A 36 -4.66 -3.63 1.11
C VAL A 36 -4.42 -2.38 1.96
N PHE A 37 -3.64 -1.43 1.44
CA PHE A 37 -3.33 -0.18 2.13
C PHE A 37 -3.82 1.03 1.33
N LYS A 38 -4.37 2.01 2.05
CA LYS A 38 -4.58 3.38 1.59
C LYS A 38 -4.06 4.31 2.69
N ILE A 39 -3.06 5.10 2.36
CA ILE A 39 -2.38 5.96 3.33
C ILE A 39 -2.90 7.39 3.16
N TYR A 40 -3.34 7.96 4.26
CA TYR A 40 -3.86 9.32 4.35
C TYR A 40 -3.05 10.13 5.36
N MET A 41 -3.07 11.45 5.23
CA MET A 41 -2.40 12.36 6.14
C MET A 41 -3.32 13.48 6.60
N ASP A 42 -3.40 13.61 7.92
CA ASP A 42 -4.13 14.63 8.66
C ASP A 42 -3.14 15.51 9.44
N VAL A 43 -2.16 16.04 8.72
CA VAL A 43 -1.16 16.98 9.23
C VAL A 43 -1.28 18.23 8.38
N LYS A 44 -1.48 19.38 9.04
CA LYS A 44 -1.56 20.66 8.35
C LYS A 44 -0.21 21.02 7.73
N ASP A 45 -0.23 21.73 6.61
CA ASP A 45 0.98 22.21 5.92
C ASP A 45 1.97 22.91 6.88
N GLU A 46 1.46 23.71 7.82
CA GLU A 46 2.27 24.48 8.79
C GLU A 46 2.98 23.62 9.84
N ASP A 47 2.48 22.42 10.10
CA ASP A 47 3.00 21.45 11.06
C ASP A 47 3.88 20.38 10.38
N MET A 48 3.97 20.38 9.04
CA MET A 48 4.60 19.29 8.30
C MET A 48 6.10 19.17 8.59
N ASP A 49 6.83 20.29 8.71
CA ASP A 49 8.25 20.29 9.04
C ASP A 49 8.51 19.70 10.43
N GLU A 50 7.70 20.09 11.42
CA GLU A 50 7.75 19.54 12.77
C GLU A 50 7.42 18.04 12.75
N TYR A 51 6.41 17.66 11.96
CA TYR A 51 6.04 16.27 11.76
C TYR A 51 7.16 15.47 11.09
N PHE A 52 7.98 16.01 10.20
CA PHE A 52 9.13 15.28 9.65
C PHE A 52 10.41 15.45 10.48
N GLY A 53 10.41 16.28 11.53
CA GLY A 53 11.58 16.57 12.36
C GLY A 53 12.66 17.36 11.62
N VAL A 54 12.27 18.21 10.67
CA VAL A 54 13.17 19.01 9.82
C VAL A 54 13.06 20.51 10.14
N GLU A 55 13.99 21.31 9.60
CA GLU A 55 13.99 22.76 9.78
C GLU A 55 12.73 23.39 9.19
N LYS A 56 12.16 24.40 9.87
CA LYS A 56 10.98 25.11 9.41
C LYS A 56 11.23 25.80 8.06
N GLY A 57 10.29 25.64 7.13
CA GLY A 57 10.40 26.12 5.75
C GLY A 57 11.00 25.09 4.78
N THR A 58 11.24 23.85 5.23
CA THR A 58 11.76 22.77 4.37
C THR A 58 10.66 22.21 3.48
N TYR A 59 9.46 21.99 4.02
CA TYR A 59 8.30 21.51 3.28
C TYR A 59 7.63 22.65 2.51
N ASP A 60 7.36 22.39 1.24
CA ASP A 60 6.63 23.28 0.33
C ASP A 60 5.55 22.44 -0.34
N LYS A 61 4.29 22.68 -0.01
CA LYS A 61 3.16 21.90 -0.55
C LYS A 61 3.01 21.99 -2.07
N ASP A 62 3.44 23.09 -2.68
CA ASP A 62 3.30 23.32 -4.10
C ASP A 62 4.39 22.56 -4.85
N ASN A 63 5.60 22.49 -4.27
CA ASN A 63 6.75 21.83 -4.86
C ASN A 63 7.01 20.39 -4.38
N HIS A 64 6.45 19.97 -3.25
CA HIS A 64 6.72 18.68 -2.61
C HIS A 64 5.47 17.81 -2.52
N MET A 65 5.67 16.51 -2.64
CA MET A 65 4.67 15.47 -2.42
C MET A 65 5.17 14.50 -1.35
N ILE A 66 4.25 13.79 -0.71
CA ILE A 66 4.60 12.81 0.31
C ILE A 66 4.27 11.42 -0.21
N VAL A 67 5.24 10.53 -0.12
CA VAL A 67 5.14 9.13 -0.56
C VAL A 67 5.38 8.24 0.64
N CYS A 68 4.50 7.28 0.84
CA CYS A 68 4.67 6.22 1.82
C CYS A 68 5.28 5.00 1.14
N ASN A 69 6.39 4.53 1.68
CA ASN A 69 6.95 3.24 1.40
C ASN A 69 6.38 2.23 2.40
N LEU A 70 5.47 1.39 1.92
CA LEU A 70 4.70 0.46 2.74
C LEU A 70 5.63 -0.59 3.40
N PRO A 71 5.22 -1.16 4.55
CA PRO A 71 6.02 -2.13 5.30
C PRO A 71 5.92 -3.52 4.64
N VAL A 72 6.32 -3.63 3.38
CA VAL A 72 6.15 -4.84 2.57
C VAL A 72 7.41 -5.14 1.75
N GLN A 73 7.68 -6.42 1.55
CA GLN A 73 8.76 -6.99 0.74
C GLN A 73 8.14 -7.79 -0.41
N PRO A 74 7.58 -7.10 -1.42
CA PRO A 74 6.79 -7.77 -2.43
C PRO A 74 7.67 -8.48 -3.46
N ALA A 75 7.06 -9.35 -4.25
CA ALA A 75 7.72 -9.88 -5.45
C ALA A 75 8.17 -8.75 -6.41
N PRO A 76 9.20 -8.97 -7.25
CA PRO A 76 9.65 -7.98 -8.20
C PRO A 76 8.51 -7.40 -9.05
N PHE A 77 8.57 -6.11 -9.36
CA PHE A 77 7.60 -5.33 -10.17
C PHE A 77 6.25 -5.02 -9.52
N LYS A 78 5.97 -5.52 -8.31
CA LYS A 78 4.78 -5.14 -7.56
C LYS A 78 5.05 -3.84 -6.79
N GLN A 79 4.18 -2.86 -7.01
CA GLN A 79 4.32 -1.55 -6.37
C GLN A 79 4.11 -1.67 -4.86
N TYR A 80 4.90 -0.95 -4.08
CA TYR A 80 4.80 -0.87 -2.61
C TYR A 80 5.01 0.55 -2.09
N GLN A 81 5.07 1.50 -3.01
CA GLN A 81 5.11 2.92 -2.71
C GLN A 81 3.81 3.55 -3.18
N GLN A 82 3.24 4.42 -2.35
CA GLN A 82 1.97 5.08 -2.61
C GLN A 82 2.07 6.56 -2.27
N VAL A 83 1.50 7.42 -3.11
CA VAL A 83 1.31 8.84 -2.75
C VAL A 83 0.31 8.93 -1.62
N VAL A 84 0.68 9.63 -0.56
CA VAL A 84 -0.21 9.83 0.57
C VAL A 84 -1.30 10.82 0.18
N ASP A 85 -2.55 10.45 0.46
CA ASP A 85 -3.71 11.30 0.22
C ASP A 85 -3.94 12.27 1.40
N PHE A 86 -4.37 13.49 1.11
CA PHE A 86 -4.65 14.50 2.12
C PHE A 86 -6.16 14.69 2.34
N ASP A 87 -7.02 14.09 1.49
CA ASP A 87 -8.47 14.20 1.64
C ASP A 87 -9.03 13.08 2.53
N ILE A 88 -8.85 13.23 3.84
CA ILE A 88 -9.40 12.30 4.84
C ILE A 88 -10.93 12.25 4.84
N ASN A 89 -11.61 13.30 4.34
CA ASN A 89 -13.07 13.35 4.31
C ASN A 89 -13.65 12.42 3.22
N SER A 90 -12.82 12.00 2.26
CA SER A 90 -13.19 11.06 1.20
C SER A 90 -13.17 9.60 1.63
N ILE A 91 -12.72 9.28 2.86
CA ILE A 91 -12.61 7.90 3.34
C ILE A 91 -13.99 7.27 3.49
N ASP A 92 -14.26 6.21 2.72
CA ASP A 92 -15.45 5.37 2.83
C ASP A 92 -15.12 4.03 3.51
N CYS A 93 -15.61 3.85 4.73
CA CYS A 93 -15.42 2.60 5.48
C CYS A 93 -16.26 1.42 4.96
N ASN A 94 -17.16 1.66 4.01
CA ASN A 94 -17.91 0.60 3.32
C ASN A 94 -17.34 0.33 1.91
N GLU A 95 -16.17 0.90 1.59
CA GLU A 95 -15.47 0.70 0.33
C GLU A 95 -15.26 -0.80 0.08
N LYS A 96 -15.69 -1.25 -1.09
CA LYS A 96 -15.50 -2.64 -1.52
C LYS A 96 -14.25 -2.72 -2.37
N TYR A 97 -13.56 -3.84 -2.28
CA TYR A 97 -12.44 -4.12 -3.17
C TYR A 97 -12.89 -4.09 -4.65
N VAL A 98 -12.21 -3.27 -5.43
CA VAL A 98 -12.36 -3.19 -6.88
C VAL A 98 -11.05 -3.61 -7.53
N LYS A 99 -11.12 -4.58 -8.43
CA LYS A 99 -9.95 -5.09 -9.12
C LYS A 99 -9.31 -3.99 -9.97
N GLY A 100 -8.02 -3.74 -9.75
CA GLY A 100 -7.23 -2.76 -10.51
C GLY A 100 -6.98 -1.47 -9.75
N ASP A 101 -7.83 -1.14 -8.77
CA ASP A 101 -7.70 0.09 -7.99
C ASP A 101 -6.78 -0.08 -6.77
N TYR A 102 -6.53 -1.32 -6.36
CA TYR A 102 -5.69 -1.64 -5.20
C TYR A 102 -4.67 -2.73 -5.49
N VAL A 103 -3.53 -2.61 -4.81
CA VAL A 103 -2.51 -3.65 -4.70
C VAL A 103 -2.78 -4.46 -3.43
N LYS A 104 -2.95 -5.77 -3.58
CA LYS A 104 -3.06 -6.73 -2.46
C LYS A 104 -1.67 -7.21 -2.09
N TYR A 105 -1.37 -7.29 -0.81
CA TYR A 105 -0.15 -7.92 -0.30
C TYR A 105 -0.54 -9.18 0.47
N ASP A 106 0.07 -10.31 0.13
CA ASP A 106 -0.08 -11.54 0.90
C ASP A 106 0.73 -11.42 2.20
N GLU A 107 0.31 -12.11 3.25
CA GLU A 107 0.94 -12.10 4.58
C GLU A 107 2.46 -12.32 4.53
N THR A 108 2.93 -13.17 3.63
CA THR A 108 4.36 -13.46 3.45
C THR A 108 5.17 -12.30 2.88
N GLU A 109 4.51 -11.30 2.30
CA GLU A 109 5.12 -10.08 1.78
C GLU A 109 5.13 -8.96 2.83
N LEU A 110 4.54 -9.15 4.02
CA LEU A 110 4.45 -8.10 5.03
C LEU A 110 5.66 -8.16 5.98
N SER A 111 6.18 -6.99 6.36
CA SER A 111 7.27 -6.89 7.32
C SER A 111 6.76 -7.09 8.75
N ASP A 112 7.48 -7.90 9.54
CA ASP A 112 7.11 -8.21 10.93
C ASP A 112 7.07 -6.97 11.85
N ASP A 113 7.85 -5.94 11.55
CA ASP A 113 7.97 -4.72 12.37
C ASP A 113 6.93 -3.64 12.02
N GLN A 114 6.14 -3.86 10.96
CA GLN A 114 5.09 -2.98 10.43
C GLN A 114 5.54 -1.51 10.24
N ASN A 115 6.84 -1.29 10.05
CA ASN A 115 7.40 0.05 9.91
C ASN A 115 7.39 0.49 8.44
N ALA A 116 6.64 1.54 8.15
CA ALA A 116 6.67 2.24 6.88
C ALA A 116 7.64 3.42 6.94
N THR A 117 8.11 3.85 5.76
CA THR A 117 8.91 5.08 5.64
C THR A 117 8.18 6.10 4.80
N LEU A 118 7.91 7.27 5.37
CA LEU A 118 7.40 8.42 4.65
C LEU A 118 8.57 9.20 4.07
N PHE A 119 8.40 9.69 2.84
CA PHE A 119 9.36 10.53 2.15
C PHE A 119 8.69 11.82 1.70
N ILE A 120 9.31 12.96 1.99
CA ILE A 120 9.02 14.20 1.26
C ILE A 120 9.84 14.16 -0.02
N ILE A 121 9.19 14.22 -1.17
CA ILE A 121 9.82 14.18 -2.49
C ILE A 121 9.50 15.47 -3.24
N ASN A 122 10.51 16.06 -3.88
CA ASN A 122 10.34 17.19 -4.77
C ASN A 122 9.69 16.76 -6.10
N LYS A 123 8.54 17.35 -6.42
CA LYS A 123 7.74 17.06 -7.62
C LYS A 123 8.52 17.32 -8.90
N ASN A 124 9.46 18.27 -8.90
CA ASN A 124 10.26 18.60 -10.10
C ASN A 124 11.27 17.50 -10.45
N TYR A 125 11.55 16.59 -9.51
CA TYR A 125 12.44 15.44 -9.71
C TYR A 125 11.69 14.10 -9.65
N SER A 126 10.37 14.11 -9.40
CA SER A 126 9.57 12.90 -9.32
C SER A 126 9.37 12.31 -10.72
N ARG A 127 9.96 11.14 -10.97
CA ARG A 127 9.50 10.22 -12.03
C ARG A 127 8.07 9.77 -11.69
N PRO A 128 7.26 9.31 -12.65
CA PRO A 128 5.92 8.78 -12.37
C PRO A 128 5.99 7.78 -11.21
N VAL A 129 5.02 7.84 -10.29
CA VAL A 129 4.99 7.12 -9.00
C VAL A 129 5.27 5.61 -9.15
N GLY A 130 4.96 5.01 -10.30
CA GLY A 130 5.29 3.62 -10.66
C GLY A 130 6.74 3.35 -11.08
N MET A 131 7.62 4.36 -11.07
CA MET A 131 9.04 4.31 -11.45
C MET A 131 9.94 4.96 -10.38
N ILE A 132 9.46 5.10 -9.15
CA ILE A 132 10.34 5.38 -8.01
C ILE A 132 11.10 4.09 -7.71
N ASP A 133 12.01 3.76 -8.63
CA ASP A 133 12.93 2.65 -8.56
C ASP A 133 13.85 2.87 -7.35
N HIS A 134 14.35 1.78 -6.76
CA HIS A 134 15.13 1.71 -5.52
C HIS A 134 16.39 2.61 -5.41
N GLN A 135 16.62 3.54 -6.33
CA GLN A 135 17.69 4.55 -6.31
C GLN A 135 17.29 5.83 -5.56
N LEU A 136 16.63 5.67 -4.42
CA LEU A 136 16.34 6.79 -3.51
C LEU A 136 17.56 7.22 -2.69
N GLU A 137 18.70 6.53 -2.80
CA GLU A 137 19.95 6.91 -2.15
C GLU A 137 20.96 7.47 -3.17
N GLY A 138 21.19 8.79 -3.13
CA GLY A 138 22.23 9.46 -3.91
C GLY A 138 22.04 10.97 -4.01
N LYS A 139 23.09 11.72 -4.36
CA LYS A 139 23.09 13.20 -4.48
C LYS A 139 22.06 13.82 -5.45
N ASN A 140 21.29 12.99 -6.17
CA ASN A 140 20.21 13.39 -7.08
C ASN A 140 18.85 12.79 -6.67
N SER A 141 18.73 12.23 -5.46
CA SER A 141 17.44 11.79 -4.94
C SER A 141 16.59 13.03 -4.69
N GLY A 142 15.44 13.13 -5.34
CA GLY A 142 14.46 14.19 -5.05
C GLY A 142 13.89 14.15 -3.62
N ILE A 143 14.40 13.28 -2.75
CA ILE A 143 14.01 13.20 -1.34
C ILE A 143 14.56 14.39 -0.59
N VAL A 144 13.66 15.11 0.06
CA VAL A 144 13.93 16.25 0.93
C VAL A 144 14.07 15.80 2.38
N ALA A 145 13.20 14.87 2.82
CA ALA A 145 13.18 14.35 4.18
C ALA A 145 12.58 12.95 4.22
N SER A 146 12.85 12.20 5.29
CA SER A 146 12.19 10.95 5.58
C SER A 146 11.83 10.80 7.04
N ARG A 147 10.76 10.05 7.32
CA ARG A 147 10.32 9.71 8.67
C ARG A 147 9.79 8.28 8.69
N GLN A 148 10.21 7.49 9.68
CA GLN A 148 9.63 6.18 9.92
C GLN A 148 8.34 6.32 10.75
N VAL A 149 7.35 5.50 10.41
CA VAL A 149 6.07 5.41 11.11
C VAL A 149 5.64 3.95 11.22
N HIS A 150 5.05 3.58 12.35
CA HIS A 150 4.46 2.26 12.54
C HIS A 150 3.02 2.28 12.03
N LEU A 151 2.65 1.30 11.20
CA LEU A 151 1.30 1.20 10.65
C LEU A 151 0.59 -0.01 11.24
N ASP A 152 -0.41 0.21 12.10
CA ASP A 152 -1.28 -0.86 12.57
C ASP A 152 -2.29 -1.23 11.48
N TYR A 153 -2.26 -2.48 10.98
CA TYR A 153 -3.18 -2.94 9.94
C TYR A 153 -3.79 -4.31 10.24
N GLN A 154 -4.85 -4.65 9.50
CA GLN A 154 -5.59 -5.90 9.58
C GLN A 154 -5.52 -6.68 8.26
N MET A 155 -5.52 -8.00 8.39
CA MET A 155 -5.74 -8.91 7.26
C MET A 155 -7.21 -8.90 6.84
N ALA A 156 -7.47 -9.38 5.62
CA ALA A 156 -8.79 -9.47 5.01
C ALA A 156 -9.48 -8.10 4.83
N ALA A 157 -8.73 -7.00 4.86
CA ALA A 157 -9.26 -5.65 4.89
C ALA A 157 -8.56 -4.68 3.91
N ILE A 158 -9.29 -3.62 3.54
CA ILE A 158 -8.72 -2.38 3.03
C ILE A 158 -8.41 -1.53 4.27
N ASN A 159 -7.13 -1.24 4.49
CA ASN A 159 -6.67 -0.45 5.63
C ASN A 159 -6.55 1.02 5.22
N HIS A 160 -7.43 1.86 5.74
CA HIS A 160 -7.45 3.32 5.63
C HIS A 160 -6.63 3.94 6.77
N ILE A 161 -5.32 3.89 6.61
CA ILE A 161 -4.37 4.34 7.62
C ILE A 161 -4.23 5.86 7.55
N VAL A 162 -4.50 6.54 8.68
CA VAL A 162 -4.38 7.99 8.80
C VAL A 162 -3.16 8.34 9.65
N LEU A 163 -2.28 9.16 9.08
CA LEU A 163 -1.09 9.74 9.69
C LEU A 163 -1.45 11.13 10.24
N ALA A 164 -1.69 11.23 11.55
CA ALA A 164 -1.96 12.50 12.22
C ALA A 164 -0.74 12.96 13.02
N LYS A 165 -0.74 14.23 13.47
CA LYS A 165 0.38 14.86 14.19
C LYS A 165 0.92 13.99 15.33
N ASP A 166 0.02 13.47 16.17
CA ASP A 166 0.38 12.77 17.41
C ASP A 166 0.17 11.25 17.36
N ARG A 167 -0.40 10.70 16.27
CA ARG A 167 -0.74 9.28 16.18
C ARG A 167 -0.89 8.79 14.75
N VAL A 168 -0.73 7.49 14.57
CA VAL A 168 -1.15 6.73 13.39
C VAL A 168 -2.32 5.85 13.78
N TYR A 169 -3.36 5.76 12.96
CA TYR A 169 -4.53 4.95 13.27
C TYR A 169 -5.27 4.50 12.01
N GLU A 170 -5.92 3.34 12.11
CA GLU A 170 -6.82 2.83 11.09
C GLU A 170 -8.20 3.51 11.22
N TYR A 171 -8.59 4.31 10.22
CA TYR A 171 -9.75 5.22 10.31
C TYR A 171 -11.08 4.47 10.48
N CYS A 172 -11.20 3.33 9.82
CA CYS A 172 -12.43 2.54 9.76
C CYS A 172 -12.57 1.51 10.87
N ASN A 173 -11.53 1.37 11.69
CA ASN A 173 -11.52 0.52 12.87
C ASN A 173 -11.79 1.37 14.12
N LYS A 174 -13.05 1.77 14.30
CA LYS A 174 -13.55 2.44 15.51
C LYS A 174 -14.15 1.46 16.50
#